data_AF-A0A831QPR6-F1
#
_entry.id   AF-A0A831QPR6-F1
#
_cell.length_a   1.000
_cell.length_b   1.000
_cell.length_c   1.000
_cell.angle_alpha   90.00
_cell.angle_beta   90.00
_cell.angle_gamma   90.00
#
_symmetry.space_group_name_H-M   'P 1'
#
loop_
_entity.id
_entity.type
_entity.pdbx_description
1 polymer ?
#
loop_
_entity_poly.entity_id
_entity_poly.type
_entity_poly.pdbx_seq_one_letter_code
_entity_poly.pdbx_strand_id
1 'polypeptide(L)'
;NPMIADAYKGNRMSKMLNRFHMWFPGGIAIGSLLSDFMTDASLSWETQIWILVIPTLIYAYLFFGQKWPNAQVQEAVNLKGNLSTMVTPIFLFIAFCMTLTAISEFGPNQWVGLILAKSGADPMIILALTAGLMAIARYFGGDIVKRFDQTGVLLGSAVLATIGVYLFSTQTGAMAYAAAVCFALGVAYFWPNMIGFVAEKIPKSGALGMSVIGAIGMFMTGAVQPVIGGWIDSDLEAAAERGLTGDELVLVAGQDTMEKLTLFPGALIILFTILYFWMRSRKSQDKAQAQTSTIATEM
;
A
#
# COMPACT_ATOMS: atom_id res chain seq x y z
N ASN A 1 -1.70 6.24 12.41
CA ASN A 1 -2.10 4.81 12.55
C ASN A 1 -2.43 4.40 13.98
N PRO A 2 -1.48 4.39 14.95
CA PRO A 2 -1.80 3.93 16.31
C PRO A 2 -2.97 4.65 16.97
N MET A 3 -2.99 5.99 16.91
CA MET A 3 -4.11 6.78 17.40
C MET A 3 -5.48 6.37 16.86
N ILE A 4 -5.56 5.97 15.59
CA ILE A 4 -6.82 5.56 14.97
C ILE A 4 -7.26 4.20 15.51
N ALA A 5 -6.32 3.29 15.67
CA ALA A 5 -6.56 2.00 16.31
C ALA A 5 -6.96 2.15 17.79
N ASP A 6 -6.41 3.16 18.47
CA ASP A 6 -6.77 3.46 19.87
C ASP A 6 -8.12 4.18 19.98
N ALA A 7 -8.48 5.02 19.00
CA ALA A 7 -9.74 5.77 19.01
C ALA A 7 -10.96 4.95 18.54
N TYR A 8 -10.78 3.92 17.71
CA TYR A 8 -11.87 3.20 17.07
C TYR A 8 -11.69 1.68 17.14
N LYS A 9 -12.79 0.93 16.94
CA LYS A 9 -12.80 -0.54 16.92
C LYS A 9 -13.55 -1.08 15.70
N GLY A 10 -13.27 -2.34 15.35
CA GLY A 10 -13.95 -3.08 14.29
C GLY A 10 -13.98 -2.32 12.96
N ASN A 11 -15.10 -2.40 12.24
CA ASN A 11 -15.19 -1.78 10.92
C ASN A 11 -14.99 -0.25 10.92
N ARG A 12 -15.32 0.43 12.04
CA ARG A 12 -15.08 1.88 12.15
C ARG A 12 -13.59 2.20 12.16
N MET A 13 -12.78 1.36 12.81
CA MET A 13 -11.32 1.47 12.75
C MET A 13 -10.81 1.32 11.32
N SER A 14 -11.24 0.26 10.62
CA SER A 14 -10.87 0.03 9.22
C SER A 14 -11.26 1.19 8.32
N LYS A 15 -12.47 1.75 8.49
CA LYS A 15 -12.91 2.95 7.76
C LYS A 15 -12.02 4.16 8.01
N MET A 16 -11.66 4.43 9.26
CA MET A 16 -10.83 5.59 9.61
C MET A 16 -9.36 5.39 9.18
N LEU A 17 -8.81 4.17 9.27
CA LEU A 17 -7.48 3.86 8.76
C LEU A 17 -7.40 4.07 7.25
N ASN A 18 -8.39 3.60 6.49
CA ASN A 18 -8.42 3.80 5.05
C ASN A 18 -8.54 5.30 4.69
N ARG A 19 -9.41 6.06 5.37
CA ARG A 19 -9.51 7.52 5.18
C ARG A 19 -8.27 8.29 5.58
N PHE A 20 -7.51 7.81 6.56
CA PHE A 20 -6.22 8.41 6.90
C PHE A 20 -5.21 8.19 5.78
N HIS A 21 -5.10 6.96 5.27
CA HIS A 21 -4.19 6.65 4.17
C HIS A 21 -4.62 7.24 2.83
N MET A 22 -5.90 7.62 2.64
CA MET A 22 -6.38 8.33 1.45
C MET A 22 -5.60 9.62 1.18
N TRP A 23 -5.14 10.32 2.21
CA TRP A 23 -4.48 11.61 2.06
C TRP A 23 -3.06 11.53 1.51
N PHE A 24 -2.39 10.36 1.55
CA PHE A 24 -1.11 10.18 0.87
C PHE A 24 -1.24 10.32 -0.65
N PRO A 25 -2.02 9.46 -1.36
CA PRO A 25 -2.23 9.62 -2.79
C PRO A 25 -3.11 10.83 -3.11
N GLY A 26 -4.01 11.26 -2.21
CA GLY A 26 -4.76 12.51 -2.38
C GLY A 26 -3.84 13.74 -2.41
N GLY A 27 -2.82 13.77 -1.55
CA GLY A 27 -1.79 14.81 -1.56
C GLY A 27 -0.94 14.78 -2.82
N ILE A 28 -0.60 13.59 -3.35
CA ILE A 28 0.08 13.45 -4.65
C ILE A 28 -0.79 14.05 -5.76
N ALA A 29 -2.06 13.67 -5.86
CA ALA A 29 -2.95 14.17 -6.90
C ALA A 29 -3.13 15.69 -6.85
N ILE A 30 -3.38 16.27 -5.67
CA ILE A 30 -3.53 17.72 -5.49
C ILE A 30 -2.20 18.43 -5.76
N GLY A 31 -1.10 17.89 -5.25
CA GLY A 31 0.25 18.44 -5.41
C GLY A 31 0.70 18.45 -6.87
N SER A 32 0.47 17.38 -7.62
CA SER A 32 0.78 17.29 -9.04
C SER A 32 0.03 18.34 -9.86
N LEU A 33 -1.29 18.47 -9.66
CA LEU A 33 -2.10 19.46 -10.38
C LEU A 33 -1.72 20.90 -10.02
N LEU A 34 -1.39 21.16 -8.75
CA LEU A 34 -0.94 22.48 -8.30
C LEU A 34 0.44 22.82 -8.87
N SER A 35 1.38 21.87 -8.85
CA SER A 35 2.72 22.03 -9.42
C SER A 35 2.68 22.29 -10.92
N ASP A 36 1.80 21.59 -11.65
CA ASP A 36 1.56 21.78 -13.09
C ASP A 36 1.09 23.23 -13.38
N PHE A 37 0.03 23.68 -12.70
CA PHE A 37 -0.47 25.06 -12.81
C PHE A 37 0.59 26.11 -12.47
N MET A 38 1.37 25.89 -11.41
CA MET A 38 2.42 26.82 -11.00
C MET A 38 3.57 26.88 -12.01
N THR A 39 3.89 25.75 -12.65
CA THR A 39 4.91 25.65 -13.70
C THR A 39 4.46 26.40 -14.96
N ASP A 40 3.21 26.23 -15.38
CA ASP A 40 2.60 26.98 -16.50
C ASP A 40 2.58 28.49 -16.22
N ALA A 41 2.33 28.87 -14.96
CA ALA A 41 2.39 30.26 -14.51
C ALA A 41 3.83 30.80 -14.36
N SER A 42 4.86 30.03 -14.76
CA SER A 42 6.27 30.40 -14.66
C SER A 42 6.74 30.72 -13.22
N LEU A 43 6.11 30.10 -12.22
CA LEU A 43 6.52 30.25 -10.82
C LEU A 43 7.76 29.38 -10.54
N SER A 44 8.68 29.93 -9.74
CA SER A 44 9.92 29.25 -9.41
C SER A 44 9.67 28.00 -8.55
N TRP A 45 10.59 27.02 -8.63
CA TRP A 45 10.50 25.79 -7.84
C TRP A 45 10.51 26.09 -6.33
N GLU A 46 11.21 27.14 -5.88
CA GLU A 46 11.20 27.56 -4.47
C GLU A 46 9.79 27.94 -4.03
N THR A 47 9.04 28.65 -4.89
CA THR A 47 7.65 29.03 -4.63
C THR A 47 6.76 27.79 -4.50
N GLN A 48 6.98 26.78 -5.35
CA GLN A 48 6.29 25.50 -5.27
C GLN A 48 6.59 24.75 -3.96
N ILE A 49 7.81 24.83 -3.43
CA ILE A 49 8.15 24.26 -2.12
C ILE A 49 7.52 25.05 -0.98
N TRP A 50 7.52 26.38 -1.04
CA TRP A 50 6.94 27.23 0.02
C TRP A 50 5.45 26.98 0.26
N ILE A 51 4.71 26.54 -0.76
CA ILE A 51 3.29 26.23 -0.61
C ILE A 51 3.03 25.07 0.36
N LEU A 52 4.00 24.17 0.57
CA LEU A 52 3.93 23.06 1.53
C LEU A 52 3.86 23.54 2.99
N VAL A 53 4.33 24.76 3.26
CA VAL A 53 4.26 25.37 4.60
C VAL A 53 2.82 25.62 5.02
N ILE A 54 1.94 25.98 4.10
CA ILE A 54 0.53 26.27 4.38
C ILE A 54 -0.20 25.07 5.03
N PRO A 55 -0.30 23.88 4.38
CA PRO A 55 -0.94 22.73 4.99
C PRO A 55 -0.21 22.25 6.26
N THR A 56 1.11 22.42 6.32
CA THR A 56 1.92 22.07 7.51
C THR A 56 1.53 22.91 8.73
N LEU A 57 1.41 24.24 8.57
CA LEU A 57 1.00 25.14 9.64
C LEU A 57 -0.45 24.92 10.05
N ILE A 58 -1.35 24.69 9.10
CA ILE A 58 -2.75 24.33 9.38
C ILE A 58 -2.79 23.05 10.22
N TYR A 59 -2.05 22.01 9.81
CA TYR A 59 -1.98 20.75 10.54
C TYR A 59 -1.44 20.95 11.97
N ALA A 60 -0.35 21.70 12.13
CA ALA A 60 0.21 22.01 13.44
C ALA A 60 -0.79 22.75 14.35
N TYR A 61 -1.50 23.74 13.81
CA TYR A 61 -2.54 24.46 14.54
C TYR A 61 -3.71 23.56 14.97
N LEU A 62 -4.20 22.70 14.07
CA LEU A 62 -5.29 21.77 14.37
C LEU A 62 -4.95 20.78 15.49
N PHE A 63 -3.68 20.36 15.58
CA PHE A 63 -3.20 19.43 16.60
C PHE A 63 -2.77 20.11 17.91
N PHE A 64 -2.54 21.43 17.89
CA PHE A 64 -2.06 22.16 19.06
C PHE A 64 -3.08 22.08 20.21
N GLY A 65 -2.64 21.54 21.36
CA GLY A 65 -3.48 21.40 22.55
C GLY A 65 -4.53 20.28 22.51
N GLN A 66 -4.54 19.42 21.49
CA GLN A 66 -5.49 18.30 21.41
C GLN A 66 -5.14 17.17 22.38
N LYS A 67 -6.17 16.49 22.90
CA LYS A 67 -6.02 15.29 23.73
C LYS A 67 -5.84 14.06 22.83
N TRP A 68 -4.88 13.21 23.19
CA TRP A 68 -4.57 12.00 22.43
C TRP A 68 -5.41 10.81 22.94
N PRO A 69 -5.82 9.89 22.06
CA PRO A 69 -6.52 8.67 22.45
C PRO A 69 -5.66 7.81 23.39
N ASN A 70 -6.29 7.19 24.39
CA ASN A 70 -5.62 6.23 25.26
C ASN A 70 -5.58 4.84 24.60
N ALA A 71 -4.50 4.09 24.86
CA ALA A 71 -4.35 2.73 24.36
C ALA A 71 -5.50 1.82 24.83
N GLN A 72 -6.05 1.02 23.93
CA GLN A 72 -7.20 0.16 24.24
C GLN A 72 -6.83 -1.14 25.00
N VAL A 73 -5.56 -1.54 24.98
CA VAL A 73 -5.07 -2.79 25.56
C VAL A 73 -3.93 -2.48 26.53
N GLN A 74 -4.04 -2.90 27.79
CA GLN A 74 -3.01 -2.64 28.79
C GLN A 74 -1.68 -3.34 28.46
N GLU A 75 -1.72 -4.55 27.90
CA GLU A 75 -0.54 -5.28 27.42
C GLU A 75 0.10 -4.61 26.20
N ALA A 76 -0.61 -3.74 25.46
CA ALA A 76 -0.01 -2.93 24.42
C ALA A 76 0.92 -1.83 24.98
N VAL A 77 0.93 -1.61 26.30
CA VAL A 77 1.77 -0.63 26.99
C VAL A 77 3.08 -1.27 27.50
N ASN A 78 3.18 -2.62 27.54
CA ASN A 78 4.39 -3.32 27.97
C ASN A 78 5.30 -3.67 26.78
N LEU A 79 6.47 -3.03 26.72
CA LEU A 79 7.47 -3.24 25.66
C LEU A 79 7.87 -4.70 25.48
N LYS A 80 8.08 -5.45 26.57
CA LYS A 80 8.46 -6.88 26.50
C LYS A 80 7.36 -7.71 25.84
N GLY A 81 6.10 -7.41 26.16
CA GLY A 81 4.93 -8.05 25.55
C GLY A 81 4.81 -7.74 24.06
N ASN A 82 5.04 -6.48 23.66
CA ASN A 82 5.04 -6.10 22.25
C ASN A 82 6.14 -6.83 21.48
N LEU A 83 7.38 -6.77 21.95
CA LEU A 83 8.53 -7.42 21.31
C LEU A 83 8.34 -8.93 21.18
N SER A 84 7.88 -9.59 22.25
CA SER A 84 7.57 -11.03 22.21
C SER A 84 6.44 -11.37 21.24
N THR A 85 5.50 -10.45 21.01
CA THR A 85 4.42 -10.65 20.02
C THR A 85 4.95 -10.49 18.60
N MET A 86 5.92 -9.60 18.37
CA MET A 86 6.49 -9.34 17.05
C MET A 86 7.34 -10.50 16.51
N VAL A 87 7.81 -11.40 17.38
CA VAL A 87 8.51 -12.63 16.95
C VAL A 87 7.56 -13.81 16.69
N THR A 88 6.24 -13.62 16.82
CA THR A 88 5.28 -14.69 16.53
C THR A 88 5.21 -14.96 15.03
N PRO A 89 4.89 -16.21 14.62
CA PRO A 89 4.80 -16.56 13.20
C PRO A 89 3.86 -15.67 12.39
N ILE A 90 2.72 -15.26 12.96
CA ILE A 90 1.76 -14.40 12.27
C ILE A 90 2.28 -12.99 12.06
N PHE A 91 3.04 -12.43 13.01
CA PHE A 91 3.63 -11.11 12.84
C PHE A 91 4.75 -11.14 11.80
N LEU A 92 5.65 -12.12 11.87
CA LEU A 92 6.73 -12.29 10.90
C LEU A 92 6.18 -12.51 9.48
N PHE A 93 5.11 -13.31 9.37
CA PHE A 93 4.42 -13.53 8.10
C PHE A 93 3.87 -12.23 7.50
N ILE A 94 3.20 -11.41 8.31
CA ILE A 94 2.66 -10.13 7.87
C ILE A 94 3.74 -9.09 7.62
N ALA A 95 4.83 -9.10 8.38
CA ALA A 95 6.00 -8.27 8.13
C ALA A 95 6.62 -8.58 6.76
N PHE A 96 6.75 -9.86 6.40
CA PHE A 96 7.20 -10.27 5.07
C PHE A 96 6.22 -9.88 3.96
N CYS A 97 4.92 -10.09 4.17
CA CYS A 97 3.91 -9.63 3.23
C CYS A 97 3.95 -8.10 3.05
N MET A 98 4.25 -7.35 4.12
CA MET A 98 4.33 -5.89 4.08
C MET A 98 5.41 -5.42 3.12
N THR A 99 6.58 -6.07 3.16
CA THR A 99 7.68 -5.83 2.20
C THR A 99 7.19 -5.96 0.76
N LEU A 100 6.53 -7.08 0.44
CA LEU A 100 6.02 -7.34 -0.90
C LEU A 100 4.91 -6.35 -1.29
N THR A 101 4.00 -6.00 -0.37
CA THR A 101 2.93 -5.04 -0.68
C THR A 101 3.47 -3.64 -0.94
N ALA A 102 4.48 -3.21 -0.17
CA ALA A 102 5.08 -1.90 -0.33
C ALA A 102 5.78 -1.78 -1.68
N ILE A 103 6.60 -2.79 -2.04
CA ILE A 103 7.30 -2.76 -3.33
C ILE A 103 6.36 -2.96 -4.53
N SER A 104 5.26 -3.70 -4.36
CA SER A 104 4.20 -3.82 -5.38
C SER A 104 3.52 -2.48 -5.70
N GLU A 105 3.52 -1.53 -4.76
CA GLU A 105 3.03 -0.17 -4.99
C GLU A 105 4.16 0.75 -5.50
N PHE A 106 5.26 0.83 -4.75
CA PHE A 106 6.30 1.81 -5.01
C PHE A 106 7.21 1.47 -6.20
N GLY A 107 7.44 0.19 -6.50
CA GLY A 107 8.20 -0.23 -7.67
C GLY A 107 7.55 0.29 -8.95
N PRO A 108 6.32 -0.15 -9.29
CA PRO A 108 5.64 0.34 -10.47
C PRO A 108 5.44 1.86 -10.45
N ASN A 109 5.04 2.49 -9.34
CA ASN A 109 4.87 3.95 -9.29
C ASN A 109 6.15 4.74 -9.61
N GLN A 110 7.32 4.23 -9.24
CA GLN A 110 8.60 4.89 -9.54
C GLN A 110 8.95 4.83 -11.04
N TRP A 111 8.62 3.72 -11.70
CA TRP A 111 9.11 3.42 -13.05
C TRP A 111 8.05 3.55 -14.14
N VAL A 112 6.77 3.52 -13.80
CA VAL A 112 5.64 3.64 -14.74
C VAL A 112 5.75 4.89 -15.59
N GLY A 113 6.26 6.00 -15.03
CA GLY A 113 6.46 7.23 -15.78
C GLY A 113 7.53 7.11 -16.86
N LEU A 114 8.65 6.44 -16.57
CA LEU A 114 9.73 6.19 -17.54
C LEU A 114 9.24 5.27 -18.68
N ILE A 115 8.49 4.24 -18.30
CA ILE A 115 8.07 3.15 -19.19
C ILE A 115 6.96 3.63 -20.12
N LEU A 116 6.02 4.42 -19.60
CA LEU A 116 4.88 4.91 -20.38
C LEU A 116 5.15 6.21 -21.12
N ALA A 117 6.19 6.98 -20.75
CA ALA A 117 6.57 8.20 -21.48
C ALA A 117 6.79 7.96 -22.98
N LYS A 118 7.25 6.76 -23.35
CA LYS A 118 7.49 6.36 -24.74
C LYS A 118 6.38 5.48 -25.34
N SER A 119 5.34 5.20 -24.55
CA SER A 119 4.20 4.38 -24.97
C SER A 119 3.09 5.19 -25.67
N GLY A 120 3.19 6.52 -25.72
CA GLY A 120 2.12 7.40 -26.20
C GLY A 120 1.06 7.74 -25.14
N ALA A 121 1.31 7.43 -23.87
CA ALA A 121 0.51 7.86 -22.73
C ALA A 121 1.26 8.93 -21.94
N ASP A 122 0.52 9.86 -21.33
CA ASP A 122 1.11 10.93 -20.53
C ASP A 122 1.43 10.41 -19.11
N PRO A 123 2.71 10.40 -18.70
CA PRO A 123 3.13 9.93 -17.37
C PRO A 123 2.47 10.67 -16.21
N MET A 124 2.28 11.98 -16.32
CA MET A 124 1.69 12.81 -15.27
C MET A 124 0.22 12.50 -15.11
N ILE A 125 -0.51 12.30 -16.22
CA ILE A 125 -1.91 11.87 -16.18
C ILE A 125 -2.04 10.48 -15.56
N ILE A 126 -1.14 9.54 -15.88
CA ILE A 126 -1.15 8.21 -15.26
C ILE A 126 -0.90 8.28 -13.75
N LEU A 127 0.07 9.10 -13.33
CA LEU A 127 0.34 9.33 -11.90
C LEU A 127 -0.89 9.94 -11.20
N ALA A 128 -1.46 11.01 -11.76
CA ALA A 128 -2.62 11.69 -11.22
C ALA A 128 -3.86 10.79 -11.17
N LEU A 129 -4.10 9.99 -12.23
CA LEU A 129 -5.17 9.01 -12.29
C LEU A 129 -4.99 7.92 -11.23
N THR A 130 -3.78 7.35 -11.13
CA THR A 130 -3.48 6.30 -10.15
C THR A 130 -3.67 6.82 -8.74
N ALA A 131 -3.08 7.98 -8.42
CA ALA A 131 -3.17 8.58 -7.09
C ALA A 131 -4.60 9.03 -6.76
N GLY A 132 -5.29 9.71 -7.68
CA GLY A 132 -6.67 10.16 -7.49
C GLY A 132 -7.63 8.99 -7.27
N LEU A 133 -7.54 7.95 -8.11
CA LEU A 133 -8.39 6.77 -7.96
C LEU A 133 -8.07 6.00 -6.67
N MET A 134 -6.79 5.92 -6.30
CA MET A 134 -6.38 5.32 -5.03
C MET A 134 -6.98 6.05 -3.83
N ALA A 135 -6.99 7.38 -3.85
CA ALA A 135 -7.62 8.19 -2.82
C ALA A 135 -9.13 7.91 -2.73
N ILE A 136 -9.83 7.92 -3.87
CA ILE A 136 -11.27 7.61 -3.93
C ILE A 136 -11.55 6.19 -3.41
N ALA A 137 -10.79 5.20 -3.85
CA ALA A 137 -10.93 3.82 -3.39
C ALA A 137 -10.75 3.72 -1.87
N ARG A 138 -9.71 4.35 -1.31
CA ARG A 138 -9.46 4.41 0.13
C ARG A 138 -10.59 5.09 0.90
N TYR A 139 -11.28 6.08 0.34
CA TYR A 139 -12.46 6.68 1.00
C TYR A 139 -13.53 5.62 1.35
N PHE A 140 -13.76 4.67 0.46
CA PHE A 140 -14.72 3.57 0.59
C PHE A 140 -14.15 2.30 1.24
N GLY A 141 -12.87 2.30 1.65
CA GLY A 141 -12.21 1.09 2.14
C GLY A 141 -12.89 0.43 3.34
N GLY A 142 -13.56 1.20 4.20
CA GLY A 142 -14.35 0.66 5.31
C GLY A 142 -15.55 -0.18 4.87
N ASP A 143 -16.19 0.12 3.74
CA ASP A 143 -17.33 -0.63 3.24
C ASP A 143 -16.89 -1.91 2.53
N ILE A 144 -15.74 -1.85 1.84
CA ILE A 144 -15.10 -3.02 1.23
C ILE A 144 -14.65 -4.01 2.30
N VAL A 145 -13.98 -3.55 3.37
CA VAL A 145 -13.57 -4.40 4.49
C VAL A 145 -14.75 -5.02 5.21
N LYS A 146 -15.86 -4.29 5.39
CA LYS A 146 -17.09 -4.85 5.95
C LYS A 146 -17.62 -6.03 5.13
N ARG A 147 -17.51 -5.97 3.81
CA ARG A 147 -18.04 -6.99 2.89
C ARG A 147 -17.12 -8.21 2.77
N PHE A 148 -15.81 -8.01 2.75
CA PHE A 148 -14.85 -9.06 2.39
C PHE A 148 -13.87 -9.45 3.50
N ASP A 149 -13.90 -8.79 4.67
CA ASP A 149 -12.88 -8.85 5.72
C ASP A 149 -11.49 -8.39 5.23
N GLN A 150 -10.60 -8.01 6.15
CA GLN A 150 -9.26 -7.51 5.81
C GLN A 150 -8.47 -8.51 4.94
N THR A 151 -8.56 -9.81 5.26
CA THR A 151 -7.84 -10.85 4.52
C THR A 151 -8.35 -11.04 3.09
N GLY A 152 -9.67 -10.96 2.88
CA GLY A 152 -10.26 -11.03 1.55
C GLY A 152 -9.94 -9.79 0.71
N VAL A 153 -9.91 -8.61 1.33
CA VAL A 153 -9.48 -7.36 0.67
C VAL A 153 -8.02 -7.45 0.21
N LEU A 154 -7.11 -7.90 1.07
CA LEU A 154 -5.69 -8.06 0.73
C LEU A 154 -5.49 -9.02 -0.45
N LEU A 155 -6.19 -10.16 -0.46
CA LEU A 155 -6.14 -11.12 -1.56
C LEU A 155 -6.67 -10.54 -2.87
N GLY A 156 -7.85 -9.91 -2.85
CA GLY A 156 -8.40 -9.26 -4.04
C GLY A 156 -7.50 -8.15 -4.58
N SER A 157 -6.90 -7.37 -3.68
CA SER A 157 -5.91 -6.36 -4.01
C SER A 157 -4.66 -6.93 -4.68
N ALA A 158 -4.14 -8.08 -4.21
CA ALA A 158 -2.99 -8.73 -4.83
C ALA A 158 -3.28 -9.20 -6.26
N VAL A 159 -4.48 -9.74 -6.50
CA VAL A 159 -4.92 -10.14 -7.84
C VAL A 159 -5.00 -8.92 -8.77
N LEU A 160 -5.68 -7.85 -8.34
CA LEU A 160 -5.82 -6.64 -9.15
C LEU A 160 -4.49 -5.93 -9.38
N ALA A 161 -3.61 -5.88 -8.37
CA ALA A 161 -2.28 -5.30 -8.50
C ALA A 161 -1.42 -6.10 -9.51
N THR A 162 -1.47 -7.44 -9.45
CA THR A 162 -0.76 -8.29 -10.42
C THR A 162 -1.25 -8.03 -11.84
N ILE A 163 -2.57 -7.99 -12.04
CA ILE A 163 -3.16 -7.66 -13.34
C ILE A 163 -2.74 -6.26 -13.79
N GLY A 164 -2.81 -5.26 -12.91
CA GLY A 164 -2.45 -3.88 -13.24
C GLY A 164 -0.99 -3.73 -13.67
N VAL A 165 -0.06 -4.33 -12.92
CA VAL A 165 1.38 -4.30 -13.25
C VAL A 165 1.66 -5.06 -14.55
N TYR A 166 1.01 -6.21 -14.77
CA TYR A 166 1.14 -6.96 -16.03
C TYR A 166 0.54 -6.19 -17.23
N LEU A 167 -0.54 -5.45 -17.02
CA LEU A 167 -1.08 -4.59 -18.07
C LEU A 167 -0.09 -3.45 -18.38
N PHE A 168 0.63 -2.92 -17.39
CA PHE A 168 1.70 -1.95 -17.68
C PHE A 168 2.87 -2.54 -18.47
N SER A 169 3.15 -3.84 -18.37
CA SER A 169 4.20 -4.48 -19.19
C SER A 169 3.76 -4.75 -20.63
N THR A 170 2.46 -4.71 -20.94
CA THR A 170 1.96 -5.15 -22.25
C THR A 170 1.19 -4.07 -23.02
N GLN A 171 0.65 -3.06 -22.33
CA GLN A 171 -0.22 -2.05 -22.92
C GLN A 171 0.51 -0.73 -23.15
N THR A 172 0.13 -0.05 -24.24
CA THR A 172 0.63 1.28 -24.62
C THR A 172 -0.53 2.21 -24.97
N GLY A 173 -0.24 3.50 -25.16
CA GLY A 173 -1.21 4.51 -25.56
C GLY A 173 -2.41 4.59 -24.62
N ALA A 174 -3.62 4.67 -25.18
CA ALA A 174 -4.84 4.81 -24.39
C ALA A 174 -5.10 3.63 -23.43
N MET A 175 -4.62 2.42 -23.75
CA MET A 175 -4.82 1.24 -22.90
C MET A 175 -3.96 1.27 -21.63
N ALA A 176 -2.90 2.09 -21.60
CA ALA A 176 -2.09 2.29 -20.41
C ALA A 176 -2.88 2.98 -19.27
N TYR A 177 -3.89 3.79 -19.59
CA TYR A 177 -4.79 4.37 -18.58
C TYR A 177 -5.72 3.31 -17.97
N ALA A 178 -6.15 2.32 -18.75
CA ALA A 178 -6.91 1.19 -18.22
C ALA A 178 -6.05 0.33 -17.28
N ALA A 179 -4.78 0.12 -17.64
CA ALA A 179 -3.79 -0.52 -16.76
C ALA A 179 -3.64 0.23 -15.43
N ALA A 180 -3.53 1.57 -15.48
CA ALA A 180 -3.45 2.43 -14.30
C ALA A 180 -4.68 2.32 -13.39
N VAL A 181 -5.89 2.21 -13.95
CA VAL A 181 -7.11 1.98 -13.16
C VAL A 181 -7.04 0.65 -12.41
N CYS A 182 -6.69 -0.45 -13.10
CA CYS A 182 -6.55 -1.77 -12.46
C CYS A 182 -5.49 -1.76 -11.36
N PHE A 183 -4.33 -1.16 -11.65
CA PHE A 183 -3.24 -1.04 -10.70
C PHE A 183 -3.64 -0.25 -9.46
N ALA A 184 -4.23 0.94 -9.64
CA ALA A 184 -4.66 1.82 -8.56
C ALA A 184 -5.64 1.13 -7.61
N LEU A 185 -6.63 0.42 -8.17
CA LEU A 185 -7.61 -0.33 -7.38
C LEU A 185 -6.96 -1.50 -6.62
N GLY A 186 -5.95 -2.15 -7.21
CA GLY A 186 -5.18 -3.19 -6.56
C GLY A 186 -4.44 -2.67 -5.34
N VAL A 187 -3.58 -1.66 -5.51
CA VAL A 187 -2.70 -1.18 -4.44
C VAL A 187 -3.39 -0.29 -3.40
N ALA A 188 -4.57 0.27 -3.72
CA ALA A 188 -5.29 1.18 -2.82
C ALA A 188 -5.50 0.63 -1.42
N TYR A 189 -5.73 -0.66 -1.28
CA TYR A 189 -6.10 -1.26 0.00
C TYR A 189 -4.94 -1.97 0.72
N PHE A 190 -3.73 -2.03 0.17
CA PHE A 190 -2.62 -2.70 0.86
C PHE A 190 -2.27 -2.07 2.21
N TRP A 191 -1.71 -0.86 2.22
CA TRP A 191 -1.24 -0.19 3.44
C TRP A 191 -2.26 -0.11 4.58
N PRO A 192 -3.47 0.46 4.37
CA PRO A 192 -4.43 0.59 5.46
C PRO A 192 -4.88 -0.75 6.02
N ASN A 193 -4.96 -1.82 5.20
CA ASN A 193 -5.40 -3.13 5.66
C ASN A 193 -4.27 -3.97 6.25
N MET A 194 -3.02 -3.83 5.79
CA MET A 194 -1.86 -4.45 6.44
C MET A 194 -1.68 -3.93 7.87
N ILE A 195 -1.75 -2.60 8.04
CA ILE A 195 -1.64 -1.98 9.37
C ILE A 195 -2.89 -2.24 10.21
N GLY A 196 -4.07 -2.18 9.59
CA GLY A 196 -5.34 -2.53 10.24
C GLY A 196 -5.38 -4.00 10.71
N PHE A 197 -4.77 -4.91 9.96
CA PHE A 197 -4.66 -6.31 10.34
C PHE A 197 -3.82 -6.48 11.60
N VAL A 198 -2.69 -5.78 11.71
CA VAL A 198 -1.85 -5.82 12.91
C VAL A 198 -2.60 -5.24 14.11
N ALA A 199 -3.32 -4.13 13.92
CA ALA A 199 -4.14 -3.53 14.96
C ALA A 199 -5.24 -4.49 15.46
N GLU A 200 -5.93 -5.18 14.56
CA GLU A 200 -7.10 -5.99 14.90
C GLU A 200 -6.76 -7.42 15.31
N LYS A 201 -5.86 -8.07 14.56
CA LYS A 201 -5.55 -9.51 14.68
C LYS A 201 -4.30 -9.78 15.51
N ILE A 202 -3.47 -8.77 15.75
CA ILE A 202 -2.26 -8.85 16.58
C ILE A 202 -2.24 -7.71 17.63
N PRO A 203 -3.33 -7.47 18.39
CA PRO A 203 -3.45 -6.28 19.25
C PRO A 203 -2.38 -6.21 20.34
N LYS A 204 -1.80 -7.35 20.76
CA LYS A 204 -0.71 -7.41 21.76
C LYS A 204 0.61 -6.80 21.28
N SER A 205 0.82 -6.64 19.97
CA SER A 205 1.99 -5.91 19.46
C SER A 205 1.86 -4.40 19.63
N GLY A 206 0.64 -3.89 19.88
CA GLY A 206 0.37 -2.50 20.19
C GLY A 206 0.75 -1.51 19.09
N ALA A 207 0.92 -0.25 19.50
CA ALA A 207 1.40 0.83 18.65
C ALA A 207 2.77 0.52 18.01
N LEU A 208 3.65 -0.14 18.76
CA LEU A 208 4.98 -0.53 18.30
C LEU A 208 4.91 -1.45 17.08
N GLY A 209 4.08 -2.51 17.14
CA GLY A 209 3.92 -3.44 16.03
C GLY A 209 3.41 -2.78 14.76
N MET A 210 2.40 -1.90 14.88
CA MET A 210 1.90 -1.13 13.72
C MET A 210 2.99 -0.22 13.12
N SER A 211 3.77 0.45 13.97
CA SER A 211 4.87 1.31 13.52
C SER A 211 5.99 0.50 12.86
N VAL A 212 6.34 -0.66 13.40
CA VAL A 212 7.35 -1.56 12.83
C VAL A 212 6.92 -2.06 11.45
N ILE A 213 5.67 -2.47 11.27
CA ILE A 213 5.15 -2.88 9.96
C ILE A 213 5.23 -1.73 8.96
N GLY A 214 4.79 -0.53 9.34
CA GLY A 214 4.93 0.64 8.47
C GLY A 214 6.39 0.94 8.11
N ALA A 215 7.30 0.83 9.08
CA ALA A 215 8.73 1.04 8.88
C ALA A 215 9.35 -0.01 7.96
N ILE A 216 8.99 -1.30 8.11
CA ILE A 216 9.45 -2.38 7.24
C ILE A 216 9.03 -2.11 5.79
N GLY A 217 7.79 -1.66 5.55
CA GLY A 217 7.32 -1.30 4.22
C GLY A 217 8.21 -0.23 3.57
N MET A 218 8.47 0.87 4.28
CA MET A 218 9.28 1.98 3.74
C MET A 218 10.76 1.59 3.60
N PHE A 219 11.34 0.95 4.61
CA PHE A 219 12.74 0.52 4.61
C PHE A 219 13.02 -0.47 3.49
N MET A 220 12.17 -1.49 3.35
CA MET A 220 12.38 -2.51 2.32
C MET A 220 12.12 -1.98 0.92
N THR A 221 11.24 -0.98 0.76
CA THR A 221 11.12 -0.27 -0.53
C THR A 221 12.47 0.33 -0.92
N GLY A 222 13.12 1.08 -0.02
CA GLY A 222 14.46 1.63 -0.28
C GLY A 222 15.52 0.56 -0.54
N ALA A 223 15.45 -0.58 0.15
CA ALA A 223 16.41 -1.68 -0.03
C ALA A 223 16.23 -2.46 -1.35
N VAL A 224 15.00 -2.56 -1.87
CA VAL A 224 14.70 -3.31 -3.11
C VAL A 224 14.83 -2.45 -4.37
N GLN A 225 14.71 -1.12 -4.27
CA GLN A 225 14.87 -0.24 -5.44
C GLN A 225 16.19 -0.40 -6.21
N PRO A 226 17.37 -0.56 -5.58
CA PRO A 226 18.61 -0.86 -6.31
C PRO A 226 18.57 -2.17 -7.10
N VAL A 227 17.83 -3.17 -6.61
CA VAL A 227 17.63 -4.44 -7.34
C VAL A 227 16.78 -4.22 -8.58
N ILE A 228 15.71 -3.41 -8.47
CA ILE A 228 14.89 -3.02 -9.62
C ILE A 228 15.73 -2.21 -10.61
N GLY A 229 16.58 -1.30 -10.13
CA GLY A 229 17.54 -0.58 -10.97
C GLY A 229 18.45 -1.53 -11.77
N GLY A 230 19.02 -2.55 -11.12
CA GLY A 230 19.81 -3.57 -11.80
C GLY A 230 19.02 -4.41 -12.81
N TRP A 231 17.71 -4.63 -12.57
CA TRP A 231 16.85 -5.28 -13.58
C TRP A 231 16.67 -4.40 -14.81
N ILE A 232 16.50 -3.09 -14.62
CA ILE A 232 16.38 -2.12 -15.71
C ILE A 232 17.66 -2.07 -16.54
N ASP A 233 18.82 -1.99 -15.88
CA ASP A 233 20.11 -2.01 -16.58
C ASP A 233 20.27 -3.27 -17.43
N SER A 234 19.95 -4.43 -16.86
CA SER A 234 19.97 -5.72 -17.57
C SER A 234 18.96 -5.80 -18.72
N ASP A 235 17.78 -5.21 -18.57
CA ASP A 235 16.74 -5.21 -19.61
C ASP A 235 17.09 -4.24 -20.75
N LEU A 236 17.75 -3.12 -20.44
CA LEU A 236 18.30 -2.19 -21.43
C LEU A 236 19.40 -2.86 -22.26
N GLU A 237 20.32 -3.57 -21.61
CA GLU A 237 21.36 -4.35 -22.29
C GLU A 237 20.74 -5.42 -23.20
N ALA A 238 19.79 -6.21 -22.70
CA ALA A 238 19.11 -7.24 -23.49
C ALA A 238 18.27 -6.66 -24.65
N ALA A 239 17.68 -5.48 -24.49
CA ALA A 239 17.01 -4.76 -25.57
C ALA A 239 18.01 -4.27 -26.64
N ALA A 240 19.17 -3.75 -26.23
CA ALA A 240 20.24 -3.34 -27.15
C ALA A 240 20.80 -4.52 -27.95
N GLU A 241 20.98 -5.69 -27.32
CA GLU A 241 21.43 -6.92 -27.99
C GLU A 241 20.44 -7.42 -29.05
N ARG A 242 19.14 -7.15 -28.86
CA ARG A 242 18.09 -7.37 -29.87
C ARG A 242 18.14 -6.38 -31.04
N GLY A 243 19.06 -5.42 -31.02
CA GLY A 243 19.22 -4.39 -32.05
C GLY A 243 18.26 -3.21 -31.91
N LEU A 244 17.53 -3.11 -30.79
CA LEU A 244 16.63 -1.99 -30.51
C LEU A 244 17.45 -0.74 -30.17
N THR A 245 16.94 0.44 -30.53
CA THR A 245 17.60 1.73 -30.23
C THR A 245 16.58 2.81 -29.88
N GLY A 246 17.07 3.90 -29.29
CA GLY A 246 16.24 5.08 -29.00
C GLY A 246 15.03 4.78 -28.12
N ASP A 247 13.88 5.36 -28.47
CA ASP A 247 12.65 5.26 -27.69
C ASP A 247 12.10 3.83 -27.59
N GLU A 248 12.30 3.01 -28.64
CA GLU A 248 11.86 1.62 -28.68
C GLU A 248 12.63 0.75 -27.68
N LEU A 249 13.95 0.96 -27.56
CA LEU A 249 14.79 0.28 -26.58
C LEU A 249 14.30 0.55 -25.14
N VAL A 250 14.01 1.82 -24.83
CA VAL A 250 13.56 2.23 -23.49
C VAL A 250 12.18 1.65 -23.18
N LEU A 251 11.28 1.66 -24.17
CA LEU A 251 9.93 1.13 -24.02
C LEU A 251 9.97 -0.39 -23.73
N VAL A 252 10.69 -1.15 -24.55
CA VAL A 252 10.75 -2.61 -24.41
C VAL A 252 11.46 -3.02 -23.12
N ALA A 253 12.60 -2.41 -22.80
CA ALA A 253 13.29 -2.69 -21.54
C ALA A 253 12.41 -2.37 -20.31
N GLY A 254 11.68 -1.26 -20.39
CA GLY A 254 10.69 -0.87 -19.39
C GLY A 254 9.59 -1.91 -19.21
N GLN A 255 9.02 -2.39 -20.31
CA GLN A 255 8.00 -3.43 -20.31
C GLN A 255 8.52 -4.74 -19.70
N ASP A 256 9.72 -5.18 -20.07
CA ASP A 256 10.37 -6.37 -19.51
C ASP A 256 10.60 -6.23 -18.00
N THR A 257 11.02 -5.05 -17.54
CA THR A 257 11.13 -4.75 -16.10
C THR A 257 9.77 -4.77 -15.41
N MET A 258 8.72 -4.17 -15.99
CA MET A 258 7.36 -4.24 -15.41
C MET A 258 6.89 -5.68 -15.27
N GLU A 259 7.19 -6.54 -16.25
CA GLU A 259 6.83 -7.95 -16.19
C GLU A 259 7.49 -8.61 -14.98
N LYS A 260 8.77 -8.36 -14.72
CA LYS A 260 9.45 -8.83 -13.49
C LYS A 260 8.79 -8.27 -12.23
N LEU A 261 8.33 -7.02 -12.23
CA LEU A 261 7.64 -6.43 -11.07
C LEU A 261 6.33 -7.14 -10.74
N THR A 262 5.71 -7.87 -11.67
CA THR A 262 4.51 -8.69 -11.38
C THR A 262 4.78 -9.80 -10.38
N LEU A 263 6.04 -10.23 -10.22
CA LEU A 263 6.44 -11.28 -9.27
C LEU A 263 6.06 -10.92 -7.83
N PHE A 264 6.15 -9.63 -7.44
CA PHE A 264 5.85 -9.20 -6.08
C PHE A 264 4.36 -9.35 -5.72
N PRO A 265 3.41 -8.72 -6.45
CA PRO A 265 1.99 -8.93 -6.18
C PRO A 265 1.52 -10.35 -6.53
N GLY A 266 2.18 -11.02 -7.48
CA GLY A 266 1.91 -12.43 -7.80
C GLY A 266 2.21 -13.36 -6.63
N ALA A 267 3.35 -13.18 -5.96
CA ALA A 267 3.69 -13.90 -4.73
C ALA A 267 2.69 -13.59 -3.60
N LEU A 268 2.20 -12.35 -3.51
CA LEU A 268 1.17 -11.97 -2.54
C LEU A 268 -0.16 -12.69 -2.76
N ILE A 269 -0.53 -13.08 -3.98
CA ILE A 269 -1.73 -13.90 -4.20
C ILE A 269 -1.61 -15.20 -3.42
N ILE A 270 -0.47 -15.88 -3.49
CA ILE A 270 -0.21 -17.12 -2.76
C ILE A 270 -0.23 -16.85 -1.25
N LEU A 271 0.53 -15.86 -0.79
CA LEU A 271 0.65 -15.54 0.64
C LEU A 271 -0.69 -15.12 1.25
N PHE A 272 -1.46 -14.27 0.59
CA PHE A 272 -2.76 -13.85 1.09
C PHE A 272 -3.82 -14.93 0.95
N THR A 273 -3.69 -15.87 0.02
CA THR A 273 -4.50 -17.08 0.01
C THR A 273 -4.23 -17.93 1.26
N ILE A 274 -2.95 -18.14 1.61
CA ILE A 274 -2.54 -18.81 2.85
C ILE A 274 -3.10 -18.08 4.07
N LEU A 275 -2.92 -16.76 4.13
CA LEU A 275 -3.42 -15.92 5.23
C LEU A 275 -4.95 -16.01 5.37
N TYR A 276 -5.67 -15.97 4.26
CA TYR A 276 -7.12 -16.04 4.22
C TYR A 276 -7.63 -17.35 4.85
N PHE A 277 -7.07 -18.49 4.44
CA PHE A 277 -7.44 -19.78 5.02
C PHE A 277 -6.95 -19.95 6.47
N TRP A 278 -5.76 -19.43 6.80
CA TRP A 278 -5.22 -19.46 8.16
C TRP A 278 -6.11 -18.67 9.15
N MET A 279 -6.58 -17.48 8.77
CA MET A 279 -7.44 -16.68 9.64
C MET A 279 -8.85 -17.26 9.75
N ARG A 280 -9.35 -17.89 8.68
CA ARG A 280 -10.63 -18.59 8.70
C ARG A 280 -10.61 -19.81 9.63
N SER A 281 -9.52 -20.59 9.63
CA SER A 281 -9.40 -21.76 10.51
C SER A 281 -9.33 -21.35 11.99
N ARG A 282 -8.57 -20.29 12.33
CA ARG A 282 -8.54 -19.73 13.70
C ARG A 282 -9.92 -19.31 14.19
N LYS A 283 -10.68 -18.59 13.36
CA LYS A 283 -12.04 -18.15 13.71
C LYS A 283 -12.99 -19.33 14.00
N SER A 284 -12.84 -20.44 13.28
CA SER A 284 -13.61 -21.66 13.54
C SER A 284 -13.22 -22.32 14.87
N GLN A 285 -11.91 -22.36 15.18
CA GLN A 285 -11.40 -22.90 16.45
C GLN A 285 -11.88 -22.07 17.65
N ASP A 286 -11.78 -20.74 17.57
CA ASP A 286 -12.22 -19.84 18.64
C ASP A 286 -13.73 -20.02 18.93
N LYS A 287 -14.55 -20.19 17.89
CA LYS A 287 -15.99 -20.47 18.04
C LYS A 287 -16.26 -21.82 18.67
N ALA A 288 -15.56 -22.87 18.23
CA ALA A 288 -15.71 -24.21 18.79
C ALA A 288 -15.33 -24.24 20.28
N GLN A 289 -14.23 -23.56 20.64
CA GLN A 289 -13.76 -23.45 22.02
C GLN A 289 -14.71 -22.63 22.92
N ALA A 290 -15.28 -21.54 22.39
CA ALA A 290 -16.29 -20.78 23.11
C ALA A 290 -17.54 -21.62 23.40
N GLN A 291 -18.00 -22.42 22.43
CA GLN A 291 -19.15 -23.32 22.61
C GLN A 291 -18.89 -24.41 23.66
N THR A 292 -17.72 -25.04 23.68
CA THR A 292 -17.37 -26.01 24.73
C THR A 292 -17.23 -25.38 26.10
N SER A 293 -16.70 -24.16 26.22
CA SER A 293 -16.64 -23.46 27.51
C SER A 293 -18.02 -23.10 28.06
N THR A 294 -18.97 -22.69 27.20
CA THR A 294 -20.35 -22.41 27.63
C THR A 294 -21.03 -23.66 28.16
N ILE A 295 -20.92 -24.79 27.44
CA ILE A 295 -21.49 -26.08 27.88
C ILE A 295 -20.88 -26.52 29.22
N ALA A 296 -19.57 -26.36 29.41
CA ALA A 296 -18.90 -26.72 30.66
C ALA A 296 -19.25 -25.81 31.85
N THR A 297 -19.80 -24.60 31.61
CA THR A 297 -20.23 -23.67 32.67
C THR A 297 -21.72 -23.87 33.03
N GLU A 298 -22.48 -24.53 32.17
CA GLU A 298 -23.90 -24.85 32.36
C GLU A 298 -24.14 -26.24 33.00
N MET A 299 -23.09 -27.06 33.14
CA MET A 299 -23.08 -28.34 33.87
C MET A 299 -22.55 -28.17 35.29
#